data_AF-A0A7X8K6T4-F1
#
_entry.id   AF-A0A7X8K6T4-F1
#
_cell.length_a   1.000
_cell.length_b   1.000
_cell.length_c   1.000
_cell.angle_alpha   90.00
_cell.angle_beta   90.00
_cell.angle_gamma   90.00
#
_symmetry.space_group_name_H-M   'P 1'
#
loop_
_entity.id
_entity.type
_entity.pdbx_description
1 polymer ?
#
loop_
_entity_poly.entity_id
_entity_poly.type
_entity_poly.pdbx_seq_one_letter_code
_entity_poly.pdbx_strand_id
1 'polypeptide(L)'
;MSVKDKLLLYLYQSFSRKVPVKTLADLLETSQHAIHEAIVLLRKEGFVITSSSKNGYALTCVNDRFVLPYIEYMLQREDPSFRLFFEETIDSTNTEAKRRLAKGEPTPFLIIAKSQSAGRGRLGRDFYSPDGGLYMSLALSDIPVFSEGVRYTAAAALAAAEALESLTGEAISIKWVNDLYYKGKKISGILTEGIFDAQSSSLAHLILGIGINLKENAFPEELRARATHIPFDSNQKSVLVVEIVKRIADYFSTLDNPAFLSGYRERCFVLGERITFTKGGQEYSGVAIEVDDWGGLVVMTTKGRQTLQSGEIFLRGEEMVDYKLRVDPEAHSK
;
A
#
# COMPACT_ATOMS: atom_id res chain seq x y z
N MET A 1 -5.90 -23.79 9.35
CA MET A 1 -7.09 -23.15 8.73
C MET A 1 -8.35 -23.96 9.05
N SER A 2 -9.45 -23.27 9.40
CA SER A 2 -10.76 -23.90 9.59
C SER A 2 -11.36 -24.39 8.27
N VAL A 3 -12.41 -25.21 8.31
CA VAL A 3 -13.16 -25.63 7.09
C VAL A 3 -13.71 -24.40 6.35
N LYS A 4 -14.23 -23.41 7.08
CA LYS A 4 -14.75 -22.15 6.51
C LYS A 4 -13.67 -21.39 5.74
N ASP A 5 -12.47 -21.26 6.31
CA ASP A 5 -11.37 -20.52 5.67
C ASP A 5 -10.85 -21.25 4.44
N LYS A 6 -10.71 -22.58 4.53
CA LYS A 6 -10.32 -23.42 3.37
C LYS A 6 -11.35 -23.30 2.24
N LEU A 7 -12.63 -23.34 2.58
CA LEU A 7 -13.72 -23.17 1.62
C LEU A 7 -13.72 -21.78 0.98
N LEU A 8 -13.56 -20.73 1.78
CA LEU A 8 -13.49 -19.36 1.27
C LEU A 8 -12.29 -19.14 0.35
N LEU A 9 -11.10 -19.62 0.73
CA LEU A 9 -9.91 -19.62 -0.11
C LEU A 9 -10.20 -20.29 -1.47
N TYR A 10 -10.75 -21.50 -1.45
CA TYR A 10 -11.01 -22.25 -2.67
C TYR A 10 -12.07 -21.57 -3.56
N LEU A 11 -13.18 -21.12 -2.98
CA LEU A 11 -14.22 -20.41 -3.74
C LEU A 11 -13.72 -19.09 -4.33
N TYR A 12 -12.79 -18.42 -3.66
CA TYR A 12 -12.18 -17.19 -4.19
C TYR A 12 -11.19 -17.47 -5.31
N GLN A 13 -10.37 -18.53 -5.22
CA GLN A 13 -9.52 -18.97 -6.33
C GLN A 13 -10.32 -19.46 -7.55
N SER A 14 -11.55 -19.92 -7.31
CA SER A 14 -12.51 -20.33 -8.33
C SER A 14 -13.64 -19.30 -8.48
N PHE A 15 -13.33 -18.01 -8.34
CA PHE A 15 -14.33 -16.94 -8.34
C PHE A 15 -15.30 -17.04 -9.53
N SER A 16 -16.60 -16.89 -9.24
CA SER A 16 -17.72 -17.06 -10.18
C SER A 16 -17.86 -18.45 -10.82
N ARG A 17 -16.92 -19.38 -10.62
CA ARG A 17 -17.05 -20.77 -11.05
C ARG A 17 -17.85 -21.53 -10.02
N LYS A 18 -18.85 -22.24 -10.52
CA LYS A 18 -19.69 -23.10 -9.70
C LYS A 18 -19.05 -24.46 -9.49
N VAL A 19 -19.06 -24.92 -8.24
CA VAL A 19 -18.43 -26.17 -7.83
C VAL A 19 -19.46 -27.04 -7.07
N PRO A 20 -19.63 -28.32 -7.45
CA PRO A 20 -20.55 -29.22 -6.73
C PRO A 20 -20.18 -29.40 -5.26
N VAL A 21 -21.18 -29.52 -4.38
CA VAL A 21 -20.94 -29.68 -2.92
C VAL A 21 -20.12 -30.92 -2.61
N LYS A 22 -20.38 -32.03 -3.32
CA LYS A 22 -19.57 -33.26 -3.19
C LYS A 22 -18.09 -33.00 -3.52
N THR A 23 -17.82 -32.31 -4.63
CA THR A 23 -16.45 -31.95 -5.02
C THR A 23 -15.77 -31.07 -3.97
N LEU A 24 -16.48 -30.10 -3.40
CA LEU A 24 -15.94 -29.26 -2.31
C LEU A 24 -15.65 -30.10 -1.05
N ALA A 25 -16.54 -31.01 -0.68
CA ALA A 25 -16.36 -31.90 0.46
C ALA A 25 -15.13 -32.81 0.28
N ASP A 26 -14.99 -33.41 -0.91
CA ASP A 26 -13.86 -34.28 -1.27
C ASP A 26 -12.53 -33.49 -1.25
N LEU A 27 -12.49 -32.30 -1.88
CA LEU A 27 -11.28 -31.46 -1.95
C LEU A 27 -10.82 -30.91 -0.59
N LEU A 28 -11.76 -30.64 0.31
CA LEU A 28 -11.47 -30.06 1.62
C LEU A 28 -11.38 -31.11 2.74
N GLU A 29 -11.45 -32.39 2.37
CA GLU A 29 -11.41 -33.54 3.28
C GLU A 29 -12.43 -33.40 4.42
N THR A 30 -13.68 -33.06 4.06
CA THR A 30 -14.75 -32.77 5.02
C THR A 30 -16.10 -33.32 4.56
N SER A 31 -17.17 -33.14 5.35
CA SER A 31 -18.51 -33.60 4.99
C SER A 31 -19.28 -32.56 4.18
N GLN A 32 -20.22 -32.99 3.35
CA GLN A 32 -21.14 -32.06 2.65
C GLN A 32 -21.93 -31.20 3.64
N HIS A 33 -22.26 -31.73 4.82
CA HIS A 33 -22.91 -30.99 5.90
C HIS A 33 -22.02 -29.83 6.40
N ALA A 34 -20.74 -30.10 6.66
CA ALA A 34 -19.79 -29.06 7.07
C ALA A 34 -19.59 -27.99 5.99
N ILE A 35 -19.64 -28.36 4.70
CA ILE A 35 -19.67 -27.38 3.60
C ILE A 35 -20.90 -26.49 3.70
N HIS A 36 -22.10 -27.06 3.89
CA HIS A 36 -23.34 -26.29 4.03
C HIS A 36 -23.29 -25.31 5.22
N GLU A 37 -22.82 -25.76 6.39
CA GLU A 37 -22.67 -24.91 7.57
C GLU A 37 -21.69 -23.75 7.31
N ALA A 38 -20.53 -24.05 6.72
CA ALA A 38 -19.55 -23.04 6.35
C ALA A 38 -20.12 -21.99 5.37
N ILE A 39 -20.92 -22.41 4.39
CA ILE A 39 -21.59 -21.49 3.45
C ILE A 39 -22.58 -20.57 4.16
N VAL A 40 -23.35 -21.10 5.13
CA VAL A 40 -24.28 -20.29 5.94
C VAL A 40 -23.52 -19.20 6.69
N LEU A 41 -22.39 -19.56 7.31
CA LEU A 41 -21.53 -18.60 8.02
C LEU A 41 -20.95 -17.54 7.07
N LEU A 42 -20.42 -17.94 5.92
CA LEU A 42 -19.86 -17.01 4.93
C LEU A 42 -20.91 -16.04 4.39
N ARG A 43 -22.14 -16.52 4.12
CA ARG A 43 -23.25 -15.64 3.72
C ARG A 43 -23.62 -14.66 4.83
N LYS A 44 -23.63 -15.10 6.10
CA LYS A 44 -23.87 -14.23 7.27
C LYS A 44 -22.77 -13.18 7.43
N GLU A 45 -21.53 -13.50 7.07
CA GLU A 45 -20.40 -12.56 7.03
C GLU A 45 -20.51 -11.58 5.86
N GLY A 46 -21.43 -11.79 4.90
CA GLY A 46 -21.74 -10.86 3.82
C GLY A 46 -21.12 -11.23 2.47
N PHE A 47 -20.54 -12.43 2.33
CA PHE A 47 -20.12 -12.95 1.03
C PHE A 47 -21.33 -13.38 0.20
N VAL A 48 -21.37 -12.98 -1.07
CA VAL A 48 -22.47 -13.35 -1.98
C VAL A 48 -22.12 -14.67 -2.66
N ILE A 49 -22.66 -15.74 -2.11
CA ILE A 49 -22.47 -17.10 -2.62
C ILE A 49 -23.78 -17.62 -3.21
N THR A 50 -23.80 -17.87 -4.52
CA THR A 50 -24.97 -18.38 -5.22
C THR A 50 -25.08 -19.90 -5.09
N SER A 51 -26.31 -20.40 -5.14
CA SER A 51 -26.64 -21.83 -5.18
C SER A 51 -27.72 -22.06 -6.24
N SER A 52 -27.73 -23.23 -6.88
CA SER A 52 -28.80 -23.64 -7.80
C SER A 52 -29.35 -25.01 -7.40
N SER A 53 -30.49 -25.39 -7.98
CA SER A 53 -31.09 -26.73 -7.92
C SER A 53 -30.15 -27.91 -8.27
N LYS A 54 -29.01 -27.68 -8.94
CA LYS A 54 -27.96 -28.69 -9.22
C LYS A 54 -26.81 -28.74 -8.17
N ASN A 55 -27.11 -28.64 -6.87
CA ASN A 55 -26.21 -28.97 -5.73
C ASN A 55 -24.76 -28.44 -5.77
N GLY A 56 -24.55 -27.12 -5.93
CA GLY A 56 -23.21 -26.53 -5.89
C GLY A 56 -23.20 -25.05 -5.50
N TYR A 57 -22.01 -24.52 -5.21
CA TYR A 57 -21.77 -23.16 -4.74
C TYR A 57 -20.79 -22.40 -5.64
N ALA A 58 -20.98 -21.09 -5.76
CA ALA A 58 -20.07 -20.17 -6.42
C ALA A 58 -20.00 -18.85 -5.63
N LEU A 59 -18.80 -18.39 -5.27
CA LEU A 59 -18.61 -17.04 -4.76
C LEU A 59 -18.68 -16.05 -5.93
N THR A 60 -19.56 -15.07 -5.85
CA THR A 60 -19.85 -14.13 -6.94
C THR A 60 -19.61 -12.67 -6.57
N CYS A 61 -19.52 -12.36 -5.28
CA CYS A 61 -19.13 -11.05 -4.79
C CYS A 61 -18.59 -11.16 -3.36
N VAL A 62 -17.50 -10.46 -3.06
CA VAL A 62 -16.92 -10.36 -1.71
C VAL A 62 -17.49 -9.20 -0.90
N ASN A 63 -18.28 -8.33 -1.54
CA ASN A 63 -18.92 -7.15 -0.94
C ASN A 63 -17.90 -6.24 -0.23
N ASP A 64 -16.87 -5.82 -0.97
CA ASP A 64 -15.82 -4.89 -0.50
C ASP A 64 -14.89 -5.42 0.62
N ARG A 65 -14.97 -6.73 0.92
CA ARG A 65 -14.19 -7.40 1.98
C ARG A 65 -12.86 -7.95 1.50
N PHE A 66 -11.91 -7.99 2.43
CA PHE A 66 -10.71 -8.79 2.27
C PHE A 66 -11.00 -10.28 2.48
N VAL A 67 -10.53 -11.10 1.55
CA VAL A 67 -10.46 -12.56 1.67
C VAL A 67 -9.15 -12.92 2.38
N LEU A 68 -9.12 -12.80 3.70
CA LEU A 68 -7.91 -13.01 4.52
C LEU A 68 -7.26 -14.38 4.30
N PRO A 69 -8.02 -15.51 4.21
CA PRO A 69 -7.42 -16.82 3.92
C PRO A 69 -6.68 -16.88 2.58
N TYR A 70 -7.11 -16.09 1.59
CA TYR A 70 -6.41 -15.98 0.31
C TYR A 70 -5.10 -15.21 0.46
N ILE A 71 -5.14 -14.05 1.11
CA ILE A 71 -3.94 -13.24 1.31
C ILE A 71 -2.90 -14.04 2.11
N GLU A 72 -3.30 -14.61 3.23
CA GLU A 72 -2.42 -15.42 4.09
C GLU A 72 -1.81 -16.60 3.31
N TYR A 73 -2.64 -17.37 2.60
CA TYR A 73 -2.16 -18.50 1.79
C TYR A 73 -1.16 -18.07 0.73
N MET A 74 -1.41 -16.96 0.03
CA MET A 74 -0.51 -16.49 -1.04
C MET A 74 0.82 -15.96 -0.49
N LEU A 75 0.81 -15.29 0.66
CA LEU A 75 2.04 -14.80 1.30
C LEU A 75 2.86 -15.95 1.90
N GLN A 76 2.21 -16.89 2.59
CA GLN A 76 2.89 -18.05 3.21
C GLN A 76 3.46 -19.04 2.21
N ARG A 77 3.02 -18.99 0.95
CA ARG A 77 3.64 -19.73 -0.14
C ARG A 77 5.00 -19.20 -0.57
N GLU A 78 5.21 -17.89 -0.43
CA GLU A 78 6.50 -17.25 -0.71
C GLU A 78 7.41 -17.36 0.53
N ASP A 79 6.86 -17.10 1.72
CA ASP A 79 7.56 -17.22 2.99
C ASP A 79 6.64 -17.81 4.08
N PRO A 80 6.84 -19.08 4.51
CA PRO A 80 6.01 -19.73 5.52
C PRO A 80 5.99 -19.03 6.89
N SER A 81 6.97 -18.17 7.18
CA SER A 81 7.04 -17.40 8.43
C SER A 81 6.13 -16.17 8.42
N PHE A 82 5.66 -15.76 7.24
CA PHE A 82 4.90 -14.53 7.03
C PHE A 82 3.60 -14.51 7.86
N ARG A 83 3.41 -13.43 8.62
CA ARG A 83 2.19 -13.20 9.43
C ARG A 83 1.27 -12.15 8.81
N LEU A 84 -0.04 -12.40 8.90
CA LEU A 84 -1.07 -11.46 8.49
C LEU A 84 -1.89 -11.03 9.71
N PHE A 85 -2.01 -9.71 9.89
CA PHE A 85 -2.88 -9.09 10.87
C PHE A 85 -3.94 -8.26 10.16
N PHE A 86 -5.17 -8.33 10.65
CA PHE A 86 -6.29 -7.60 10.09
C PHE A 86 -7.06 -6.87 11.18
N GLU A 87 -7.38 -5.61 10.92
CA GLU A 87 -8.10 -4.74 11.84
C GLU A 87 -9.31 -4.10 11.13
N GLU A 88 -10.47 -4.13 11.77
CA GLU A 88 -11.66 -3.44 11.24
C GLU A 88 -11.47 -1.92 11.29
N THR A 89 -10.90 -1.41 12.37
CA THR A 89 -10.55 0.01 12.52
C THR A 89 -9.35 0.12 13.46
N ILE A 90 -8.36 0.91 13.08
CA ILE A 90 -7.16 1.16 13.88
C ILE A 90 -6.77 2.64 13.84
N ASP A 91 -5.87 3.08 14.72
CA ASP A 91 -5.31 4.44 14.64
C ASP A 91 -4.47 4.60 13.36
N SER A 92 -3.45 3.76 13.18
CA SER A 92 -2.63 3.71 11.98
C SER A 92 -1.94 2.34 11.87
N THR A 93 -1.97 1.77 10.67
CA THR A 93 -1.28 0.51 10.36
C THR A 93 0.24 0.62 10.59
N ASN A 94 0.87 1.77 10.27
CA ASN A 94 2.28 2.02 10.57
C ASN A 94 2.54 2.06 12.08
N THR A 95 1.68 2.77 12.83
CA THR A 95 1.80 2.86 14.29
C THR A 95 1.65 1.48 14.92
N GLU A 96 0.72 0.67 14.43
CA GLU A 96 0.54 -0.71 14.89
C GLU A 96 1.74 -1.61 14.55
N ALA A 97 2.33 -1.47 13.37
CA ALA A 97 3.55 -2.18 13.01
C ALA A 97 4.68 -1.89 14.01
N LYS A 98 4.87 -0.62 14.38
CA LYS A 98 5.84 -0.22 15.41
C LYS A 98 5.52 -0.83 16.77
N ARG A 99 4.24 -0.85 17.18
CA ARG A 99 3.81 -1.46 18.45
C ARG A 99 4.10 -2.96 18.48
N ARG A 100 3.90 -3.66 17.36
CA ARG A 100 4.17 -5.11 17.24
C ARG A 100 5.66 -5.43 17.26
N LEU A 101 6.46 -4.69 16.51
CA LEU A 101 7.92 -4.83 16.54
C LEU A 101 8.49 -4.55 17.94
N ALA A 102 8.00 -3.52 18.64
CA ALA A 102 8.39 -3.24 20.02
C ALA A 102 8.02 -4.36 21.02
N LYS A 103 7.02 -5.19 20.69
CA LYS A 103 6.62 -6.38 21.46
C LYS A 103 7.34 -7.66 21.02
N GLY A 104 8.25 -7.57 20.04
CA GLY A 104 9.02 -8.71 19.53
C GLY A 104 8.29 -9.56 18.49
N GLU A 105 7.29 -9.00 17.79
CA GLU A 105 6.66 -9.70 16.65
C GLU A 105 7.71 -9.95 15.55
N PRO A 106 7.92 -11.21 15.13
CA PRO A 106 8.88 -11.52 14.08
C PRO A 106 8.42 -11.02 12.72
N THR A 107 9.36 -10.51 11.93
CA THR A 107 9.20 -10.17 10.52
C THR A 107 9.44 -11.40 9.62
N PRO A 108 8.90 -11.42 8.38
CA PRO A 108 8.01 -10.41 7.80
C PRO A 108 6.56 -10.54 8.28
N PHE A 109 5.88 -9.40 8.41
CA PHE A 109 4.44 -9.40 8.65
C PHE A 109 3.73 -8.25 7.93
N LEU A 110 2.45 -8.46 7.63
CA LEU A 110 1.57 -7.48 7.02
C LEU A 110 0.41 -7.17 7.95
N ILE A 111 0.13 -5.88 8.13
CA ILE A 111 -1.11 -5.40 8.75
C ILE A 111 -1.99 -4.82 7.65
N ILE A 112 -3.28 -5.16 7.67
CA ILE A 112 -4.30 -4.57 6.80
C ILE A 112 -5.40 -4.00 7.70
N ALA A 113 -5.92 -2.82 7.37
CA ALA A 113 -7.09 -2.25 8.02
C ALA A 113 -8.16 -1.85 7.01
N LYS A 114 -9.45 -1.94 7.40
CA LYS A 114 -10.53 -1.35 6.59
C LYS A 114 -10.57 0.16 6.67
N SER A 115 -10.22 0.74 7.83
CA SER A 115 -10.17 2.18 8.04
C SER A 115 -9.13 2.55 9.09
N GLN A 116 -8.67 3.81 9.05
CA GLN A 116 -7.77 4.37 10.05
C GLN A 116 -8.36 5.66 10.65
N SER A 117 -8.38 5.78 11.98
CA SER A 117 -8.85 6.97 12.68
C SER A 117 -7.79 8.08 12.79
N ALA A 118 -6.51 7.72 12.64
CA ALA A 118 -5.37 8.62 12.71
C ALA A 118 -4.30 8.22 11.67
N GLY A 119 -4.73 7.99 10.42
CA GLY A 119 -3.86 7.63 9.30
C GLY A 119 -2.77 8.67 9.11
N ARG A 120 -1.52 8.23 8.89
CA ARG A 120 -0.35 9.11 8.86
C ARG A 120 0.25 9.18 7.46
N GLY A 121 0.56 10.40 7.03
CA GLY A 121 1.42 10.71 5.90
C GLY A 121 2.80 11.21 6.35
N ARG A 122 3.60 11.65 5.37
CA ARG A 122 4.92 12.24 5.62
C ARG A 122 4.78 13.57 6.38
N LEU A 123 5.83 13.93 7.11
CA LEU A 123 5.94 15.20 7.86
C LEU A 123 4.76 15.48 8.81
N GLY A 124 4.18 14.42 9.39
CA GLY A 124 3.07 14.54 10.34
C GLY A 124 1.75 15.02 9.72
N ARG A 125 1.59 14.91 8.40
CA ARG A 125 0.29 15.13 7.74
C ARG A 125 -0.63 13.95 7.98
N ASP A 126 -1.93 14.22 8.00
CA ASP A 126 -2.93 13.15 8.08
C ASP A 126 -3.15 12.52 6.71
N PHE A 127 -3.42 11.23 6.71
CA PHE A 127 -3.88 10.48 5.54
C PHE A 127 -5.32 10.04 5.78
N TYR A 128 -6.26 10.71 5.11
CA TYR A 128 -7.69 10.41 5.22
C TYR A 128 -7.97 8.96 4.80
N SER A 129 -8.44 8.14 5.75
CA SER A 129 -8.51 6.68 5.61
C SER A 129 -9.89 6.09 5.95
N PRO A 130 -10.96 6.46 5.23
CA PRO A 130 -12.31 5.92 5.44
C PRO A 130 -12.43 4.45 5.05
N ASP A 131 -13.52 3.78 5.45
CA ASP A 131 -13.85 2.44 4.95
C ASP A 131 -13.91 2.41 3.40
N GLY A 132 -13.53 1.27 2.83
CA GLY A 132 -13.50 1.01 1.39
C GLY A 132 -12.15 1.23 0.72
N GLY A 133 -11.19 1.87 1.39
CA GLY A 133 -9.81 1.95 0.91
C GLY A 133 -9.01 0.66 1.12
N LEU A 134 -7.73 0.72 0.76
CA LEU A 134 -6.70 -0.23 1.18
C LEU A 134 -5.68 0.50 2.04
N TYR A 135 -5.58 0.13 3.31
CA TYR A 135 -4.55 0.65 4.22
C TYR A 135 -3.76 -0.53 4.75
N MET A 136 -2.49 -0.58 4.41
CA MET A 136 -1.62 -1.69 4.79
C MET A 136 -0.24 -1.21 5.22
N SER A 137 0.40 -2.00 6.08
CA SER A 137 1.78 -1.79 6.50
C SER A 137 2.55 -3.11 6.43
N LEU A 138 3.60 -3.14 5.63
CA LEU A 138 4.52 -4.27 5.52
C LEU A 138 5.74 -3.99 6.39
N ALA A 139 6.01 -4.86 7.37
CA ALA A 139 7.17 -4.79 8.23
C ALA A 139 8.20 -5.86 7.83
N LEU A 140 9.45 -5.44 7.65
CA LEU A 140 10.58 -6.26 7.20
C LEU A 140 11.80 -6.04 8.10
N SER A 141 12.68 -7.03 8.17
CA SER A 141 14.01 -6.97 8.82
C SER A 141 15.13 -7.15 7.78
N ASP A 142 16.38 -7.14 8.25
CA ASP A 142 17.58 -7.49 7.47
C ASP A 142 17.78 -6.58 6.24
N ILE A 143 17.46 -5.31 6.44
CA ILE A 143 17.45 -4.30 5.40
C ILE A 143 18.85 -3.66 5.30
N PRO A 144 19.53 -3.76 4.14
CA PRO A 144 20.78 -3.05 3.92
C PRO A 144 20.61 -1.54 4.17
N VAL A 145 21.61 -0.94 4.79
CA VAL A 145 21.75 0.48 5.19
C VAL A 145 20.62 1.42 4.72
N PHE A 146 19.84 1.98 5.66
CA PHE A 146 18.71 2.88 5.40
C PHE A 146 19.06 4.24 4.77
N SER A 147 20.34 4.52 4.48
CA SER A 147 20.71 5.71 3.69
C SER A 147 19.98 5.78 2.34
N GLU A 148 19.41 4.65 1.89
CA GLU A 148 18.62 4.48 0.67
C GLU A 148 17.10 4.46 0.88
N GLY A 149 16.57 5.08 1.96
CA GLY A 149 15.12 5.13 2.23
C GLY A 149 14.25 5.58 1.04
N VAL A 150 14.78 6.47 0.20
CA VAL A 150 14.11 6.94 -1.03
C VAL A 150 13.92 5.80 -2.05
N ARG A 151 14.87 4.88 -2.14
CA ARG A 151 14.86 3.76 -3.08
C ARG A 151 13.81 2.71 -2.68
N TYR A 152 13.73 2.38 -1.39
CA TYR A 152 12.65 1.55 -0.84
C TYR A 152 11.27 2.17 -1.10
N THR A 153 11.16 3.48 -0.93
CA THR A 153 9.90 4.21 -1.20
C THR A 153 9.54 4.18 -2.69
N ALA A 154 10.52 4.37 -3.57
CA ALA A 154 10.35 4.33 -5.02
C ALA A 154 9.93 2.93 -5.51
N ALA A 155 10.56 1.88 -4.99
CA ALA A 155 10.20 0.49 -5.28
C ALA A 155 8.78 0.17 -4.82
N ALA A 156 8.37 0.59 -3.61
CA ALA A 156 7.00 0.42 -3.15
C ALA A 156 5.98 1.21 -4.00
N ALA A 157 6.33 2.41 -4.44
CA ALA A 157 5.49 3.21 -5.32
C ALA A 157 5.31 2.57 -6.71
N LEU A 158 6.40 2.07 -7.29
CA LEU A 158 6.34 1.35 -8.56
C LEU A 158 5.52 0.07 -8.43
N ALA A 159 5.76 -0.74 -7.39
CA ALA A 159 5.01 -1.96 -7.12
C ALA A 159 3.51 -1.71 -7.02
N ALA A 160 3.11 -0.66 -6.28
CA ALA A 160 1.71 -0.29 -6.15
C ALA A 160 1.11 0.26 -7.45
N ALA A 161 1.87 1.05 -8.22
CA ALA A 161 1.43 1.53 -9.52
C ALA A 161 1.19 0.37 -10.51
N GLU A 162 2.16 -0.53 -10.67
CA GLU A 162 2.04 -1.67 -11.59
C GLU A 162 0.94 -2.65 -11.19
N ALA A 163 0.74 -2.88 -9.89
CA ALA A 163 -0.34 -3.73 -9.40
C ALA A 163 -1.72 -3.11 -9.66
N LEU A 164 -1.86 -1.78 -9.55
CA LEU A 164 -3.08 -1.09 -9.91
C LEU A 164 -3.32 -1.13 -11.42
N GLU A 165 -2.30 -0.84 -12.23
CA GLU A 165 -2.38 -0.87 -13.70
C GLU A 165 -2.79 -2.24 -14.22
N SER A 166 -2.21 -3.32 -13.68
CA SER A 166 -2.50 -4.69 -14.12
C SER A 166 -3.95 -5.12 -13.82
N LEU A 167 -4.53 -4.64 -12.72
CA LEU A 167 -5.88 -4.99 -12.30
C LEU A 167 -6.96 -4.07 -12.87
N THR A 168 -6.63 -2.80 -13.12
CA THR A 168 -7.61 -1.79 -13.57
C THR A 168 -7.50 -1.48 -15.06
N GLY A 169 -6.34 -1.69 -15.68
CA GLY A 169 -6.02 -1.21 -17.02
C GLY A 169 -5.84 0.31 -17.11
N GLU A 170 -5.89 1.03 -15.98
CA GLU A 170 -5.77 2.49 -15.91
C GLU A 170 -4.32 2.91 -15.71
N ALA A 171 -3.88 3.97 -16.39
CA ALA A 171 -2.53 4.49 -16.25
C ALA A 171 -2.33 5.21 -14.91
N ILE A 172 -1.23 4.89 -14.22
CA ILE A 172 -0.87 5.50 -12.93
C ILE A 172 0.40 6.34 -13.08
N SER A 173 0.33 7.58 -12.61
CA SER A 173 1.49 8.46 -12.53
C SER A 173 2.02 8.54 -11.10
N ILE A 174 3.31 8.79 -10.95
CA ILE A 174 3.99 8.94 -9.67
C ILE A 174 4.44 10.39 -9.53
N LYS A 175 4.06 11.04 -8.42
CA LYS A 175 4.69 12.28 -7.97
C LYS A 175 5.83 11.90 -7.04
N TRP A 176 7.04 12.35 -7.37
CA TRP A 176 8.21 11.96 -6.61
C TRP A 176 8.07 12.36 -5.12
N VAL A 177 8.37 11.48 -4.16
CA VAL A 177 8.81 10.08 -4.35
C VAL A 177 7.67 9.06 -4.20
N ASN A 178 6.60 9.42 -3.51
CA ASN A 178 5.79 8.46 -2.74
C ASN A 178 4.27 8.54 -2.99
N ASP A 179 3.81 9.38 -3.91
CA ASP A 179 2.39 9.59 -4.14
C ASP A 179 1.98 9.09 -5.53
N LEU A 180 0.90 8.30 -5.60
CA LEU A 180 0.34 7.85 -6.88
C LEU A 180 -0.84 8.73 -7.29
N TYR A 181 -0.95 8.99 -8.59
CA TYR A 181 -1.93 9.86 -9.20
C TYR A 181 -2.69 9.14 -10.31
N TYR A 182 -3.99 9.38 -10.35
CA TYR A 182 -4.90 8.98 -11.42
C TYR A 182 -5.61 10.23 -11.94
N LYS A 183 -5.57 10.44 -13.26
CA LYS A 183 -6.16 11.61 -13.93
C LYS A 183 -5.82 12.96 -13.24
N GLY A 184 -4.54 13.11 -12.86
CA GLY A 184 -4.02 14.34 -12.25
C GLY A 184 -4.39 14.56 -10.77
N LYS A 185 -5.04 13.59 -10.12
CA LYS A 185 -5.38 13.66 -8.69
C LYS A 185 -4.77 12.51 -7.91
N LYS A 186 -4.39 12.77 -6.65
CA LYS A 186 -3.76 11.80 -5.76
C LYS A 186 -4.75 10.69 -5.38
N ILE A 187 -4.34 9.43 -5.56
CA ILE A 187 -5.09 8.24 -5.12
C ILE A 187 -4.38 7.44 -4.05
N SER A 188 -3.07 7.63 -3.87
CA SER A 188 -2.29 6.86 -2.90
C SER A 188 -1.17 7.69 -2.30
N GLY A 189 -0.82 7.36 -1.06
CA GLY A 189 0.36 7.86 -0.38
C GLY A 189 1.12 6.72 0.27
N ILE A 190 2.43 6.73 0.10
CA ILE A 190 3.35 5.75 0.67
C ILE A 190 4.20 6.42 1.74
N LEU A 191 4.34 5.75 2.88
CA LEU A 191 5.12 6.20 4.02
C LEU A 191 6.09 5.10 4.45
N THR A 192 7.35 5.29 4.12
CA THR A 192 8.45 4.42 4.54
C THR A 192 9.08 4.94 5.82
N GLU A 193 9.16 4.09 6.85
CA GLU A 193 9.76 4.43 8.14
C GLU A 193 10.77 3.37 8.56
N GLY A 194 11.95 3.81 9.00
CA GLY A 194 12.99 2.95 9.54
C GLY A 194 12.98 2.94 11.07
N ILE A 195 13.18 1.76 11.68
CA ILE A 195 13.49 1.59 13.10
C ILE A 195 14.97 1.22 13.21
N PHE A 196 15.73 2.04 13.91
CA PHE A 196 17.17 1.84 14.10
C PHE A 196 17.44 1.16 15.43
N ASP A 197 18.38 0.22 15.43
CA ASP A 197 18.96 -0.31 16.65
C ASP A 197 19.98 0.69 17.20
N ALA A 198 19.71 1.19 18.41
CA ALA A 198 20.55 2.17 19.09
C ALA A 198 21.96 1.65 19.40
N GLN A 199 22.16 0.34 19.53
CA GLN A 199 23.46 -0.24 19.87
C GLN A 199 24.36 -0.41 18.65
N SER A 200 23.80 -0.90 17.53
CA SER A 200 24.53 -1.15 16.29
C SER A 200 24.51 0.03 15.31
N SER A 201 23.70 1.07 15.57
CA SER A 201 23.41 2.16 14.62
C SER A 201 22.96 1.65 13.24
N SER A 202 22.46 0.42 13.19
CA SER A 202 21.99 -0.25 11.98
C SER A 202 20.47 -0.18 11.90
N LEU A 203 19.92 -0.34 10.69
CA LEU A 203 18.48 -0.43 10.53
C LEU A 203 18.01 -1.80 10.99
N ALA A 204 17.23 -1.86 12.07
CA ALA A 204 16.65 -3.10 12.57
C ALA A 204 15.44 -3.52 11.73
N HIS A 205 14.57 -2.55 11.43
CA HIS A 205 13.32 -2.82 10.71
C HIS A 205 12.94 -1.71 9.74
N LEU A 206 12.25 -2.08 8.67
CA LEU A 206 11.61 -1.18 7.72
C LEU A 206 10.10 -1.40 7.74
N ILE A 207 9.34 -0.32 7.81
CA ILE A 207 7.88 -0.33 7.72
C ILE A 207 7.47 0.44 6.46
N LEU A 208 6.74 -0.23 5.56
CA LEU A 208 6.17 0.35 4.35
C LEU A 208 4.67 0.51 4.52
N GLY A 209 4.23 1.72 4.83
CA GLY A 209 2.83 2.11 4.84
C GLY A 209 2.33 2.43 3.44
N ILE A 210 1.26 1.79 3.01
CA ILE A 210 0.63 2.01 1.70
C ILE A 210 -0.86 2.26 1.92
N GLY A 211 -1.31 3.48 1.62
CA GLY A 211 -2.72 3.86 1.66
C GLY A 211 -3.23 4.16 0.25
N ILE A 212 -4.29 3.48 -0.19
CA ILE A 212 -4.88 3.62 -1.53
C ILE A 212 -6.39 3.86 -1.44
N ASN A 213 -6.85 4.90 -2.15
CA ASN A 213 -8.26 5.25 -2.30
C ASN A 213 -8.88 4.39 -3.40
N LEU A 214 -9.49 3.26 -3.03
CA LEU A 214 -10.13 2.32 -3.97
C LEU A 214 -11.63 2.55 -4.16
N LYS A 215 -12.24 3.40 -3.33
CA LYS A 215 -13.67 3.64 -3.31
C LYS A 215 -13.95 5.14 -3.31
N GLU A 216 -14.99 5.52 -4.02
CA GLU A 216 -15.52 6.87 -3.93
C GLU A 216 -15.99 7.13 -2.50
N ASN A 217 -15.35 8.08 -1.85
CA ASN A 217 -15.69 8.54 -0.53
C ASN A 217 -15.87 10.06 -0.56
N ALA A 218 -16.70 10.58 0.33
CA ALA A 218 -16.86 12.02 0.51
C ALA A 218 -15.60 12.60 1.15
N PHE A 219 -14.58 12.89 0.32
CA PHE A 219 -13.36 13.54 0.78
C PHE A 219 -13.72 14.85 1.52
N PRO A 220 -13.03 15.16 2.64
CA PRO A 220 -13.07 16.48 3.26
C PRO A 220 -12.89 17.58 2.21
N GLU A 221 -13.54 18.72 2.41
CA GLU A 221 -13.60 19.80 1.41
C GLU A 221 -12.20 20.23 0.92
N GLU A 222 -11.26 20.36 1.85
CA GLU A 222 -9.84 20.65 1.61
C GLU A 222 -9.09 19.62 0.75
N LEU A 223 -9.60 18.39 0.65
CA LEU A 223 -8.99 17.30 -0.12
C LEU A 223 -9.63 17.09 -1.49
N ARG A 224 -10.88 17.49 -1.72
CA ARG A 224 -11.65 17.20 -2.96
C ARG A 224 -10.97 17.67 -4.24
N ALA A 225 -10.22 18.77 -4.17
CA ALA A 225 -9.50 19.32 -5.30
C ALA A 225 -8.29 18.45 -5.70
N ARG A 226 -7.65 17.80 -4.73
CA ARG A 226 -6.32 17.16 -4.89
C ARG A 226 -6.35 15.63 -4.78
N ALA A 227 -7.37 15.07 -4.13
CA ALA A 227 -7.52 13.64 -3.92
C ALA A 227 -8.68 13.09 -4.76
N THR A 228 -8.53 11.83 -5.18
CA THR A 228 -9.60 11.06 -5.83
C THR A 228 -9.47 9.58 -5.46
N HIS A 229 -10.33 8.76 -6.03
CA HIS A 229 -10.24 7.31 -5.99
C HIS A 229 -9.97 6.78 -7.39
N ILE A 230 -9.47 5.55 -7.47
CA ILE A 230 -9.37 4.82 -8.73
C ILE A 230 -10.59 3.89 -8.88
N PRO A 231 -11.23 3.82 -10.07
CA PRO A 231 -12.22 2.80 -10.35
C PRO A 231 -11.60 1.41 -10.17
N PHE A 232 -12.15 0.62 -9.25
CA PHE A 232 -11.54 -0.65 -8.85
C PHE A 232 -12.62 -1.71 -8.60
N ASP A 233 -12.40 -2.92 -9.11
CA ASP A 233 -13.26 -4.07 -8.77
C ASP A 233 -12.96 -4.49 -7.33
N SER A 234 -13.90 -4.19 -6.42
CA SER A 234 -13.76 -4.53 -5.00
C SER A 234 -13.55 -6.03 -4.73
N ASN A 235 -13.90 -6.92 -5.67
CA ASN A 235 -13.58 -8.34 -5.59
C ASN A 235 -12.09 -8.65 -5.70
N GLN A 236 -11.28 -7.74 -6.26
CA GLN A 236 -9.86 -7.92 -6.47
C GLN A 236 -8.99 -7.29 -5.37
N LYS A 237 -9.59 -6.74 -4.31
CA LYS A 237 -8.83 -6.04 -3.25
C LYS A 237 -7.77 -6.93 -2.59
N SER A 238 -8.10 -8.21 -2.36
CA SER A 238 -7.13 -9.19 -1.84
C SER A 238 -6.07 -9.59 -2.86
N VAL A 239 -6.39 -9.60 -4.16
CA VAL A 239 -5.40 -9.80 -5.22
C VAL A 239 -4.42 -8.62 -5.28
N LEU A 240 -4.93 -7.38 -5.20
CA LEU A 240 -4.11 -6.17 -5.17
C LEU A 240 -3.09 -6.20 -4.02
N VAL A 241 -3.50 -6.55 -2.82
CA VAL A 241 -2.58 -6.69 -1.67
C VAL A 241 -1.45 -7.67 -1.99
N VAL A 242 -1.78 -8.84 -2.51
CA VAL A 242 -0.80 -9.88 -2.83
C VAL A 242 0.15 -9.42 -3.95
N GLU A 243 -0.37 -8.81 -5.01
CA GLU A 243 0.44 -8.29 -6.12
C GLU A 243 1.40 -7.19 -5.65
N ILE A 244 0.96 -6.28 -4.78
CA ILE A 244 1.82 -5.24 -4.21
C ILE A 244 2.96 -5.87 -3.41
N VAL A 245 2.65 -6.79 -2.49
CA VAL A 245 3.69 -7.40 -1.63
C VAL A 245 4.68 -8.22 -2.45
N LYS A 246 4.20 -8.99 -3.45
CA LYS A 246 5.06 -9.76 -4.34
C LYS A 246 6.03 -8.87 -5.12
N ARG A 247 5.53 -7.81 -5.75
CA ARG A 247 6.37 -6.85 -6.49
C ARG A 247 7.38 -6.15 -5.60
N ILE A 248 6.99 -5.80 -4.37
CA ILE A 248 7.93 -5.24 -3.38
C ILE A 248 9.05 -6.24 -3.09
N ALA A 249 8.71 -7.51 -2.83
CA ALA A 249 9.70 -8.55 -2.58
C ALA A 249 10.65 -8.73 -3.78
N ASP A 250 10.11 -8.76 -5.00
CA ASP A 250 10.90 -8.86 -6.24
C ASP A 250 11.88 -7.69 -6.36
N TYR A 251 11.41 -6.44 -6.24
CA TYR A 251 12.29 -5.27 -6.33
C TYR A 251 13.31 -5.21 -5.21
N PHE A 252 12.95 -5.61 -3.99
CA PHE A 252 13.86 -5.57 -2.85
C PHE A 252 14.96 -6.62 -2.99
N SER A 253 14.66 -7.77 -3.59
CA SER A 253 15.67 -8.80 -3.87
C SER A 253 16.75 -8.35 -4.86
N THR A 254 16.45 -7.35 -5.70
CA THR A 254 17.38 -6.77 -6.68
C THR A 254 17.59 -5.28 -6.49
N LEU A 255 17.45 -4.77 -5.27
CA LEU A 255 17.38 -3.33 -5.01
C LEU A 255 18.66 -2.57 -5.42
N ASP A 256 19.81 -3.23 -5.34
CA ASP A 256 21.11 -2.70 -5.78
C ASP A 256 21.17 -2.47 -7.30
N ASN A 257 20.29 -3.12 -8.06
CA ASN A 257 20.17 -2.92 -9.50
C ASN A 257 19.16 -1.79 -9.79
N PRO A 258 19.59 -0.64 -10.33
CA PRO A 258 18.71 0.48 -10.61
C PRO A 258 17.74 0.24 -11.77
N ALA A 259 17.77 -0.93 -12.42
CA ALA A 259 16.93 -1.25 -13.58
C ALA A 259 15.43 -1.00 -13.31
N PHE A 260 14.93 -1.27 -12.11
CA PHE A 260 13.52 -1.03 -11.77
C PHE A 260 13.15 0.47 -11.82
N LEU A 261 14.10 1.38 -11.60
CA LEU A 261 13.86 2.82 -11.65
C LEU A 261 13.50 3.32 -13.06
N SER A 262 13.76 2.54 -14.11
CA SER A 262 13.25 2.85 -15.45
C SER A 262 11.72 2.97 -15.46
N GLY A 263 11.00 1.95 -14.98
CA GLY A 263 9.55 1.97 -14.86
C GLY A 263 9.04 3.07 -13.91
N TYR A 264 9.83 3.39 -12.87
CA TYR A 264 9.53 4.53 -11.99
C TYR A 264 9.62 5.88 -12.74
N ARG A 265 10.71 6.10 -13.49
CA ARG A 265 10.97 7.33 -14.26
C ARG A 265 9.89 7.57 -15.31
N GLU A 266 9.47 6.51 -16.01
CA GLU A 266 8.40 6.58 -17.01
C GLU A 266 7.08 7.09 -16.44
N ARG A 267 6.80 6.77 -15.16
CA ARG A 267 5.60 7.23 -14.46
C ARG A 267 5.79 8.55 -13.72
N CYS A 268 7.02 9.05 -13.61
CA CYS A 268 7.37 10.21 -12.81
C CYS A 268 7.02 11.53 -13.55
N PHE A 269 5.79 12.03 -13.35
CA PHE A 269 5.28 13.17 -14.11
C PHE A 269 5.90 14.53 -13.70
N VAL A 270 6.73 14.57 -12.67
CA VAL A 270 7.44 15.79 -12.28
C VAL A 270 8.68 16.05 -13.12
N LEU A 271 9.15 15.07 -13.90
CA LEU A 271 10.29 15.25 -14.80
C LEU A 271 9.96 16.23 -15.93
N GLY A 272 10.87 17.17 -16.17
CA GLY A 272 10.68 18.28 -17.10
C GLY A 272 9.96 19.49 -16.50
N GLU A 273 9.33 19.33 -15.33
CA GLU A 273 8.54 20.39 -14.71
C GLU A 273 9.37 21.32 -13.82
N ARG A 274 8.90 22.56 -13.70
CA ARG A 274 9.44 23.51 -12.72
C ARG A 274 8.82 23.24 -11.36
N ILE A 275 9.69 23.00 -10.37
CA ILE A 275 9.30 22.70 -8.99
C ILE A 275 9.91 23.68 -8.00
N THR A 276 9.28 23.80 -6.84
CA THR A 276 9.86 24.38 -5.63
C THR A 276 10.05 23.30 -4.57
N PHE A 277 11.08 23.46 -3.75
CA PHE A 277 11.41 22.52 -2.67
C PHE A 277 12.17 23.23 -1.55
N THR A 278 12.11 22.68 -0.34
CA THR A 278 12.86 23.19 0.81
C THR A 278 14.02 22.27 1.15
N LYS A 279 15.21 22.85 1.36
CA LYS A 279 16.41 22.13 1.80
C LYS A 279 17.15 22.96 2.84
N GLY A 280 17.32 22.42 4.05
CA GLY A 280 17.96 23.13 5.17
C GLY A 280 17.25 24.43 5.55
N GLY A 281 15.90 24.44 5.54
CA GLY A 281 15.09 25.61 5.84
C GLY A 281 15.05 26.68 4.74
N GLN A 282 15.83 26.53 3.66
CA GLN A 282 15.84 27.46 2.53
C GLN A 282 14.99 26.93 1.37
N GLU A 283 14.25 27.84 0.75
CA GLU A 283 13.43 27.58 -0.42
C GLU A 283 14.27 27.66 -1.70
N TYR A 284 14.12 26.67 -2.56
CA TYR A 284 14.78 26.58 -3.86
C TYR A 284 13.73 26.41 -4.94
N SER A 285 14.09 26.81 -6.16
CA SER A 285 13.28 26.58 -7.36
C SER A 285 14.18 26.13 -8.50
N GLY A 286 13.68 25.22 -9.32
CA GLY A 286 14.43 24.68 -10.45
C GLY A 286 13.57 23.77 -11.33
N VAL A 287 14.20 23.16 -12.31
CA VAL A 287 13.56 22.16 -13.19
C VAL A 287 13.99 20.78 -12.73
N ALA A 288 13.03 19.89 -12.46
CA ALA A 288 13.32 18.49 -12.19
C ALA A 288 13.76 17.82 -13.50
N ILE A 289 15.00 17.36 -13.57
CA ILE A 289 15.61 16.88 -14.81
C ILE A 289 15.77 15.37 -14.86
N GLU A 290 15.83 14.70 -13.71
CA GLU A 290 16.10 13.27 -13.65
C GLU A 290 15.71 12.70 -12.27
N VAL A 291 15.37 11.41 -12.21
CA VAL A 291 15.48 10.61 -10.99
C VAL A 291 16.74 9.77 -11.14
N ASP A 292 17.75 9.98 -10.30
CA ASP A 292 19.03 9.27 -10.40
C ASP A 292 18.89 7.76 -10.10
N ASP A 293 19.97 7.01 -10.27
CA ASP A 293 19.97 5.55 -10.04
C ASP A 293 19.77 5.15 -8.58
N TRP A 294 19.74 6.09 -7.65
CA TRP A 294 19.42 5.86 -6.24
C TRP A 294 17.97 6.25 -5.90
N GLY A 295 17.19 6.73 -6.87
CA GLY A 295 15.82 7.21 -6.66
C GLY A 295 15.74 8.67 -6.22
N GLY A 296 16.87 9.38 -6.14
CA GLY A 296 16.92 10.79 -5.78
C GLY A 296 16.44 11.69 -6.91
N LEU A 297 15.65 12.71 -6.61
CA LEU A 297 15.21 13.68 -7.61
C LEU A 297 16.29 14.72 -7.85
N VAL A 298 16.73 14.82 -9.09
CA VAL A 298 17.75 15.78 -9.49
C VAL A 298 17.12 17.00 -10.12
N VAL A 299 17.45 18.16 -9.55
CA VAL A 299 16.87 19.45 -9.90
C VAL A 299 17.96 20.40 -10.39
N MET A 300 17.76 20.98 -11.56
CA MET A 300 18.60 22.07 -12.07
C MET A 300 18.10 23.40 -11.52
N THR A 301 18.88 24.00 -10.63
CA THR A 301 18.60 25.31 -10.03
C THR A 301 19.54 26.38 -10.60
N THR A 302 19.32 27.64 -10.25
CA THR A 302 20.26 28.74 -10.57
C THR A 302 21.64 28.57 -9.90
N LYS A 303 21.73 27.75 -8.84
CA LYS A 303 22.98 27.39 -8.15
C LYS A 303 23.60 26.08 -8.68
N GLY A 304 23.07 25.53 -9.79
CA GLY A 304 23.50 24.26 -10.37
C GLY A 304 22.64 23.06 -9.96
N ARG A 305 23.18 21.86 -10.20
CA ARG A 305 22.51 20.57 -10.00
C ARG A 305 22.41 20.25 -8.49
N GLN A 306 21.20 19.96 -8.03
CA GLN A 306 20.90 19.58 -6.64
C GLN A 306 20.17 18.24 -6.64
N THR A 307 20.61 17.29 -5.83
CA THR A 307 19.90 16.01 -5.63
C THR A 307 19.12 16.05 -4.32
N LEU A 308 17.85 15.65 -4.40
CA LEU A 308 16.95 15.47 -3.28
C LEU A 308 16.81 13.98 -2.96
N GLN A 309 17.16 13.61 -1.74
CA GLN A 309 17.00 12.24 -1.22
C GLN A 309 15.76 12.10 -0.33
N SER A 310 15.14 13.23 0.00
CA SER A 310 13.91 13.34 0.78
C SER A 310 13.35 14.76 0.62
N GLY A 311 12.21 15.03 1.27
CA GLY A 311 11.52 16.32 1.24
C GLY A 311 10.25 16.32 0.41
N GLU A 312 9.58 17.46 0.42
CA GLU A 312 8.39 17.73 -0.38
C GLU A 312 8.75 18.64 -1.56
N ILE A 313 8.12 18.34 -2.69
CA ILE A 313 8.21 19.14 -3.90
C ILE A 313 6.82 19.67 -4.25
N PHE A 314 6.78 20.88 -4.78
CA PHE A 314 5.56 21.53 -5.20
C PHE A 314 5.69 21.95 -6.66
N LEU A 315 4.70 21.61 -7.47
CA LEU A 315 4.63 22.04 -8.86
C LEU A 315 4.16 23.49 -8.93
N ARG A 316 4.44 24.16 -10.05
CA ARG A 316 3.98 25.53 -10.27
C ARG A 316 2.46 25.63 -10.13
N GLY A 317 1.99 26.43 -9.16
CA GLY A 317 0.57 26.59 -8.85
C GLY A 317 0.08 25.76 -7.66
N GLU A 318 0.91 24.86 -7.12
CA GLU A 318 0.71 24.28 -5.79
C GLU A 318 1.29 25.22 -4.73
N GLU A 319 0.54 25.49 -3.66
CA GLU A 319 0.98 26.36 -2.57
C GLU A 319 1.81 25.58 -1.52
N MET A 320 2.92 26.18 -1.06
CA MET A 320 3.76 25.65 0.03
C MET A 320 3.22 25.97 1.45
N VAL A 321 1.98 26.44 1.56
CA VAL A 321 1.45 27.09 2.78
C VAL A 321 1.52 26.19 4.02
N ASP A 322 1.43 24.87 3.87
CA ASP A 322 1.50 23.91 4.99
C ASP A 322 2.92 23.61 5.52
N TYR A 323 3.97 23.80 4.71
CA TYR A 323 5.34 23.42 5.13
C TYR A 323 5.95 24.44 6.09
N LYS A 324 5.68 25.74 5.91
CA LYS A 324 6.28 26.82 6.73
C LYS A 324 5.76 26.84 8.18
N LEU A 325 4.52 26.41 8.42
CA LEU A 325 3.91 26.44 9.75
C LEU A 325 4.33 25.29 10.67
N ARG A 326 4.95 24.24 10.15
CA ARG A 326 5.23 23.00 10.91
C ARG A 326 6.73 22.70 11.11
N VAL A 327 7.61 23.41 10.40
CA VAL A 327 9.08 23.24 10.49
C VAL A 327 9.73 24.30 11.39
N ASP A 328 8.95 25.21 11.97
CA ASP A 328 9.42 26.18 12.97
C ASP A 328 8.84 25.84 14.36
N PRO A 329 9.58 25.16 15.25
CA PRO A 329 9.14 24.88 16.62
C PRO A 329 9.04 26.14 17.49
N GLU A 330 9.54 27.30 17.04
CA GLU A 330 9.61 28.51 17.86
C GLU A 330 8.45 29.50 17.64
N ALA A 331 7.55 29.24 16.68
CA ALA A 331 6.45 30.15 16.37
C ALA A 331 5.22 30.06 17.31
N HIS A 332 5.24 29.19 18.33
CA HIS A 332 4.16 29.07 19.34
C HIS A 332 4.64 29.33 20.78
N SER A 333 5.52 30.32 20.96
CA SER A 333 5.62 31.02 22.25
C SER A 333 5.45 32.52 22.06
N LYS A 334 4.20 32.99 22.16
CA LYS A 334 3.85 34.32 22.66
C LYS A 334 2.50 34.25 23.36
#